data_AF-A0A9W8EGB4-F1
#
_entry.id   AF-A0A9W8EGB4-F1
#
_cell.length_a   1.000
_cell.length_b   1.000
_cell.length_c   1.000
_cell.angle_alpha   90.00
_cell.angle_beta   90.00
_cell.angle_gamma   90.00
#
_symmetry.space_group_name_H-M   'P 1'
#
loop_
_entity.id
_entity.type
_entity.pdbx_description
1 polymer ?
#
loop_
_entity_poly.entity_id
_entity_poly.type
_entity_poly.pdbx_seq_one_letter_code
_entity_poly.pdbx_strand_id
1 'polypeptide(L)'
;MATPGFVPYAVYSAGPYKVTNMHSDKAVPAASASPPVDRVGSANPPGSSAIVAEPAASSATTTLELDNLYDKLSSVSLALRNMDPALPPSIATVAPEAARESLSPPADSGTSSPKSDSDAGAEAAGECQLPARDADECDPACACQRVLLKASPGSCGLCGGRPEILAVMNDERLRALDDLEIATQRINELAHEKARHVDYIADLETRTSEQAKFIDKQRDLIAGLKSDLSAMNDKFVDQVNTTAEIAHSRELVEAELEDLTQKLFTEANTMVASEKRARFDAE
;
A
#
# COMPACT_ATOMS: atom_id res chain seq x y z
N MET A 1 51.23 14.08 21.99
CA MET A 1 50.27 13.00 21.71
C MET A 1 48.89 13.61 21.74
N ALA A 2 48.30 13.83 20.56
CA ALA A 2 47.00 14.48 20.41
C ALA A 2 45.90 13.44 20.63
N THR A 3 45.03 13.68 21.61
CA THR A 3 43.82 12.89 21.84
C THR A 3 42.90 12.99 20.62
N PRO A 4 42.42 11.88 20.06
CA PRO A 4 41.46 11.92 18.96
C PRO A 4 40.17 12.60 19.46
N GLY A 5 39.80 13.69 18.78
CA GLY A 5 38.65 14.51 19.11
C GLY A 5 37.36 13.71 19.02
N PHE A 6 36.60 13.73 20.10
CA PHE A 6 35.24 13.24 20.17
C PHE A 6 34.40 14.05 19.18
N VAL A 7 34.00 13.45 18.06
CA VAL A 7 33.05 14.05 17.11
C VAL A 7 31.65 13.76 17.65
N PRO A 8 30.90 14.75 18.16
CA PRO A 8 29.52 14.51 18.56
C PRO A 8 28.71 14.15 17.31
N TYR A 9 28.17 12.94 17.30
CA TYR A 9 27.17 12.56 16.30
C TYR A 9 25.99 13.51 16.45
N ALA A 10 25.71 14.28 15.39
CA ALA A 10 24.51 15.09 15.30
C ALA A 10 23.31 14.16 15.37
N VAL A 11 22.65 14.16 16.53
CA VAL A 11 21.33 13.57 16.69
C VAL A 11 20.40 14.40 15.82
N TYR A 12 20.17 13.94 14.58
CA TYR A 12 19.09 14.43 13.75
C TYR A 12 17.79 14.02 14.44
N SER A 13 17.30 14.90 15.31
CA SER A 13 15.92 14.90 15.75
C SER A 13 15.07 15.09 14.50
N ALA A 14 14.56 13.99 13.95
CA ALA A 14 13.51 14.02 12.96
C ALA A 14 12.38 14.87 13.54
N GLY A 15 12.23 16.07 13.01
CA GLY A 15 11.16 16.98 13.41
C GLY A 15 9.80 16.32 13.20
N PRO A 16 8.75 16.78 13.90
CA PRO A 16 7.41 16.26 13.71
C PRO A 16 7.02 16.47 12.25
N TYR A 17 6.84 15.37 11.54
CA TYR A 17 6.23 15.35 10.21
C TYR A 17 4.82 15.93 10.37
N LYS A 18 4.65 17.18 9.95
CA LYS A 18 3.32 17.76 9.73
C LYS A 18 2.71 16.98 8.57
N VAL A 19 1.84 16.03 8.90
CA VAL A 19 0.88 15.45 7.94
C VAL A 19 -0.05 16.59 7.53
N THR A 20 0.30 17.30 6.47
CA THR A 20 -0.64 18.20 5.79
C THR A 20 -1.67 17.31 5.11
N ASN A 21 -2.79 17.14 5.80
CA ASN A 21 -3.99 16.51 5.29
C ASN A 21 -4.50 17.36 4.11
N MET A 22 -4.12 17.00 2.88
CA MET A 22 -4.70 17.59 1.67
C MET A 22 -6.08 16.96 1.45
N HIS A 23 -7.05 17.39 2.25
CA HIS A 23 -8.46 17.28 1.89
C HIS A 23 -8.72 18.29 0.77
N SER A 24 -8.67 17.81 -0.48
CA SER A 24 -9.19 18.53 -1.63
C SER A 24 -10.72 18.53 -1.54
N ASP A 25 -11.27 19.62 -0.99
CA ASP A 25 -12.68 19.98 -1.13
C ASP A 25 -13.00 20.16 -2.61
N LYS A 26 -13.58 19.13 -3.22
CA LYS A 26 -14.19 19.23 -4.55
C LYS A 26 -15.64 19.68 -4.35
N ALA A 27 -15.85 20.99 -4.48
CA ALA A 27 -17.15 21.63 -4.47
C ALA A 27 -18.07 21.00 -5.53
N VAL A 28 -19.21 20.48 -5.07
CA VAL A 28 -20.34 20.06 -5.90
C VAL A 28 -21.29 21.26 -6.04
N PRO A 29 -21.66 21.69 -7.25
CA PRO A 29 -22.70 22.70 -7.41
C PRO A 29 -24.09 22.06 -7.29
N ALA A 30 -24.90 22.62 -6.39
CA ALA A 30 -26.33 22.36 -6.26
C ALA A 30 -27.12 23.20 -7.28
N ALA A 31 -28.11 22.59 -7.95
CA ALA A 31 -29.49 23.08 -8.10
C ALA A 31 -30.24 22.48 -9.31
N SER A 32 -31.30 21.72 -9.04
CA SER A 32 -32.69 21.89 -9.57
C SER A 32 -33.52 20.71 -9.03
N ALA A 33 -34.41 20.89 -8.05
CA ALA A 33 -35.75 21.47 -8.06
C ALA A 33 -36.85 20.58 -8.71
N SER A 34 -37.67 19.97 -7.83
CA SER A 34 -39.11 19.58 -7.94
C SER A 34 -39.45 18.06 -8.02
N PRO A 35 -40.67 17.61 -7.62
CA PRO A 35 -41.37 17.82 -6.33
C PRO A 35 -41.96 16.45 -5.80
N PRO A 36 -42.97 16.37 -4.88
CA PRO A 36 -43.00 15.36 -3.82
C PRO A 36 -43.87 14.13 -4.10
N VAL A 37 -43.57 13.00 -3.44
CA VAL A 37 -44.51 11.89 -3.32
C VAL A 37 -44.63 11.49 -1.85
N ASP A 38 -45.86 11.62 -1.36
CA ASP A 38 -46.34 11.10 -0.08
C ASP A 38 -46.03 9.62 0.12
N ARG A 39 -45.64 9.21 1.33
CA ARG A 39 -46.38 8.20 2.12
C ARG A 39 -45.62 7.72 3.38
N VAL A 40 -46.38 7.75 4.48
CA VAL A 40 -46.47 6.73 5.55
C VAL A 40 -45.15 6.46 6.31
N GLY A 41 -44.94 7.01 7.50
CA GLY A 41 -45.76 6.73 8.67
C GLY A 41 -45.32 5.42 9.32
N SER A 42 -44.31 5.45 10.19
CA SER A 42 -44.13 4.39 11.18
C SER A 42 -43.40 4.88 12.42
N ALA A 43 -43.91 4.40 13.55
CA ALA A 43 -43.73 4.92 14.89
C ALA A 43 -42.31 4.73 15.47
N ASN A 44 -41.86 5.75 16.21
CA ASN A 44 -40.94 5.57 17.32
C ASN A 44 -41.65 4.86 18.49
N PRO A 45 -40.91 4.09 19.30
CA PRO A 45 -41.15 4.06 20.73
C PRO A 45 -39.99 4.67 21.54
N PRO A 46 -40.27 5.14 22.77
CA PRO A 46 -39.32 5.89 23.59
C PRO A 46 -38.55 5.01 24.58
N GLY A 47 -37.33 5.45 24.89
CA GLY A 47 -36.77 5.47 26.24
C GLY A 47 -36.25 4.16 26.86
N SER A 48 -34.97 4.14 27.21
CA SER A 48 -34.54 3.92 28.60
C SER A 48 -33.04 4.11 28.78
N SER A 49 -32.72 4.97 29.73
CA SER A 49 -31.40 5.19 30.32
C SER A 49 -30.86 3.94 31.00
N ALA A 50 -29.58 3.63 30.82
CA ALA A 50 -28.80 2.92 31.82
C ALA A 50 -27.30 3.24 31.61
N ILE A 51 -26.79 4.10 32.49
CA ILE A 51 -25.37 4.25 32.78
C ILE A 51 -24.97 3.01 33.58
N VAL A 52 -24.11 2.15 33.03
CA VAL A 52 -23.46 1.06 33.78
C VAL A 52 -21.98 1.03 33.41
N ALA A 53 -21.18 0.91 34.47
CA ALA A 53 -19.74 1.04 34.56
C ALA A 53 -18.94 0.02 33.72
N GLU A 54 -17.70 0.43 33.42
CA GLU A 54 -16.58 -0.42 32.99
C GLU A 54 -16.43 -1.68 33.85
N PRO A 55 -15.96 -2.77 33.22
CA PRO A 55 -14.93 -3.60 33.84
C PRO A 55 -13.70 -3.68 32.93
N ALA A 56 -12.59 -3.16 33.44
CA ALA A 56 -11.26 -3.48 32.95
C ALA A 56 -10.97 -4.96 33.24
N ALA A 57 -10.96 -5.82 32.21
CA ALA A 57 -10.13 -7.02 32.07
C ALA A 57 -10.64 -7.94 30.95
N SER A 58 -10.01 -7.88 29.76
CA SER A 58 -9.71 -9.06 28.91
C SER A 58 -9.12 -8.62 27.55
N SER A 59 -7.84 -8.23 27.51
CA SER A 59 -7.13 -7.94 26.26
C SER A 59 -6.55 -9.19 25.56
N ALA A 60 -6.81 -10.39 26.09
CA ALA A 60 -6.28 -11.65 25.55
C ALA A 60 -7.26 -12.37 24.60
N THR A 61 -8.55 -12.04 24.62
CA THR A 61 -9.57 -12.66 23.74
C THR A 61 -9.59 -12.03 22.35
N THR A 62 -9.22 -10.75 22.23
CA THR A 62 -9.28 -10.03 20.95
C THR A 62 -8.22 -10.49 19.95
N THR A 63 -7.06 -10.97 20.39
CA THR A 63 -5.99 -11.43 19.49
C THR A 63 -6.35 -12.77 18.83
N LEU A 64 -6.96 -13.71 19.58
CA LEU A 64 -7.45 -14.98 19.05
C LEU A 64 -8.64 -14.82 18.08
N GLU A 65 -9.47 -13.79 18.29
CA GLU A 65 -10.53 -13.44 17.35
C GLU A 65 -9.97 -12.76 16.08
N LEU A 66 -8.91 -11.97 16.21
CA LEU A 66 -8.19 -11.35 15.08
C LEU A 66 -7.49 -12.40 14.20
N ASP A 67 -6.83 -13.40 14.80
CA ASP A 67 -6.19 -14.48 14.04
C ASP A 67 -7.22 -15.32 13.27
N ASN A 68 -8.36 -15.62 13.89
CA ASN A 68 -9.49 -16.30 13.21
C ASN A 68 -10.10 -15.46 12.08
N LEU A 69 -10.12 -14.13 12.20
CA LEU A 69 -10.57 -13.24 11.13
C LEU A 69 -9.57 -13.22 9.97
N TYR A 70 -8.27 -13.26 10.27
CA TYR A 70 -7.22 -13.28 9.24
C TYR A 70 -7.24 -14.58 8.43
N ASP A 71 -7.44 -15.74 9.07
CA ASP A 71 -7.61 -17.03 8.39
C ASP A 71 -8.88 -17.09 7.54
N LYS A 72 -9.99 -16.49 8.02
CA LYS A 72 -11.24 -16.39 7.25
C LYS A 72 -11.10 -15.47 6.04
N LEU A 73 -10.39 -14.36 6.15
CA LEU A 73 -10.13 -13.46 5.02
C LEU A 73 -9.16 -14.07 4.02
N SER A 74 -8.14 -14.79 4.50
CA SER A 74 -7.18 -15.51 3.67
C SER A 74 -7.87 -16.61 2.84
N SER A 75 -8.75 -17.41 3.46
CA SER A 75 -9.52 -18.44 2.76
C SER A 75 -10.50 -17.88 1.72
N VAL A 76 -11.15 -16.75 1.99
CA VAL A 76 -12.01 -16.06 0.99
C VAL A 76 -11.18 -15.53 -0.19
N SER A 77 -9.98 -15.02 0.06
CA SER A 77 -9.10 -14.52 -1.02
C SER A 77 -8.62 -15.65 -1.95
N LEU A 78 -8.36 -16.85 -1.41
CA LEU A 78 -8.04 -18.05 -2.18
C LEU A 78 -9.25 -18.57 -2.96
N ALA A 79 -10.44 -18.52 -2.37
CA ALA A 79 -11.69 -18.91 -3.06
C ALA A 79 -11.99 -18.00 -4.26
N LEU A 80 -11.75 -16.69 -4.13
CA LEU A 80 -11.94 -15.73 -5.23
C LEU A 80 -10.89 -15.89 -6.34
N ARG A 81 -9.65 -16.28 -6.02
CA ARG A 81 -8.62 -16.57 -7.04
C ARG A 81 -8.92 -17.82 -7.87
N ASN A 82 -9.69 -18.77 -7.33
CA ASN A 82 -10.10 -19.98 -8.05
C ASN A 82 -11.40 -19.79 -8.85
N MET A 83 -12.03 -18.61 -8.76
CA MET A 83 -13.09 -18.23 -9.68
C MET A 83 -12.45 -17.60 -10.92
N ASP A 84 -11.89 -18.47 -11.77
CA ASP A 84 -11.46 -18.09 -13.10
C ASP A 84 -12.67 -17.49 -13.86
N PRO A 85 -12.59 -16.25 -14.36
CA PRO A 85 -13.64 -15.70 -15.20
C PRO A 85 -13.55 -16.41 -16.54
N ALA A 86 -14.29 -17.51 -16.68
CA ALA A 86 -14.57 -18.13 -17.97
C ALA A 86 -15.38 -17.12 -18.81
N LEU A 87 -14.65 -16.24 -19.50
CA LEU A 87 -15.18 -15.40 -20.57
C LEU A 87 -15.78 -16.33 -21.64
N PRO A 88 -16.99 -16.04 -22.14
CA PRO A 88 -17.56 -16.79 -23.25
C PRO A 88 -16.66 -16.64 -24.50
N PRO A 89 -16.55 -17.68 -25.35
CA PRO A 89 -15.73 -17.62 -26.55
C PRO A 89 -16.26 -16.55 -27.50
N SER A 90 -15.41 -15.55 -27.72
CA SER A 90 -15.62 -14.45 -28.67
C SER A 90 -15.71 -15.02 -30.09
N ILE A 91 -16.74 -14.61 -30.83
CA ILE A 91 -16.96 -14.98 -32.22
C ILE A 91 -15.82 -14.42 -33.06
N ALA A 92 -15.06 -15.33 -33.66
CA ALA A 92 -13.92 -15.06 -34.52
C ALA A 92 -14.33 -14.21 -35.74
N THR A 93 -13.68 -13.06 -35.90
CA THR A 93 -13.61 -12.33 -37.17
C THR A 93 -12.18 -12.45 -37.71
N VAL A 94 -12.10 -12.74 -39.00
CA VAL A 94 -10.97 -13.31 -39.74
C VAL A 94 -9.99 -12.24 -40.26
N ALA A 95 -8.70 -12.36 -39.88
CA ALA A 95 -7.42 -12.06 -40.60
C ALA A 95 -7.17 -10.66 -41.25
N PRO A 96 -5.95 -10.34 -41.79
CA PRO A 96 -4.60 -10.98 -41.75
C PRO A 96 -3.47 -10.03 -41.21
N GLU A 97 -2.43 -10.51 -40.54
CA GLU A 97 -1.13 -11.04 -41.02
C GLU A 97 -0.19 -10.04 -41.73
N ALA A 98 0.77 -9.44 -40.99
CA ALA A 98 2.09 -9.04 -41.50
C ALA A 98 3.10 -8.64 -40.37
N ALA A 99 4.31 -9.21 -40.47
CA ALA A 99 5.63 -8.79 -39.93
C ALA A 99 5.85 -8.73 -38.39
N ARG A 100 6.61 -9.65 -37.77
CA ARG A 100 8.10 -9.79 -37.69
C ARG A 100 8.84 -8.64 -36.99
N GLU A 101 9.46 -8.95 -35.84
CA GLU A 101 10.84 -8.62 -35.37
C GLU A 101 10.87 -8.86 -33.84
N SER A 102 11.44 -9.96 -33.33
CA SER A 102 12.86 -10.21 -33.04
C SER A 102 13.54 -9.06 -32.29
N LEU A 103 13.93 -9.29 -31.02
CA LEU A 103 15.24 -8.95 -30.43
C LEU A 103 15.25 -9.24 -28.91
N SER A 104 16.03 -10.25 -28.53
CA SER A 104 16.61 -10.41 -27.18
C SER A 104 17.68 -9.34 -26.94
N PRO A 105 18.07 -9.06 -25.67
CA PRO A 105 19.51 -9.07 -25.35
C PRO A 105 19.78 -9.56 -23.90
N PRO A 106 21.00 -9.44 -23.31
CA PRO A 106 21.90 -10.57 -23.13
C PRO A 106 22.27 -10.83 -21.65
N ALA A 107 22.93 -11.98 -21.45
CA ALA A 107 23.66 -12.30 -20.22
C ALA A 107 25.06 -11.64 -20.25
N ASP A 108 25.52 -11.15 -19.10
CA ASP A 108 26.90 -10.81 -18.76
C ASP A 108 26.91 -10.34 -17.29
N SER A 109 27.95 -10.40 -16.46
CA SER A 109 29.25 -11.08 -16.43
C SER A 109 29.96 -10.55 -15.17
N GLY A 110 30.69 -11.38 -14.41
CA GLY A 110 31.69 -10.97 -13.40
C GLY A 110 31.13 -10.32 -12.12
N THR A 111 31.74 -10.43 -10.94
CA THR A 111 33.16 -10.12 -10.68
C THR A 111 33.54 -10.56 -9.25
N SER A 112 34.72 -11.17 -9.18
CA SER A 112 35.65 -11.47 -8.07
C SER A 112 35.52 -10.82 -6.68
N SER A 113 35.77 -11.66 -5.64
CA SER A 113 36.80 -11.59 -4.55
C SER A 113 37.31 -10.21 -4.04
N PRO A 114 37.68 -10.03 -2.74
CA PRO A 114 38.69 -10.87 -2.08
C PRO A 114 38.58 -11.12 -0.55
N LYS A 115 39.37 -12.11 -0.12
CA LYS A 115 39.86 -12.35 1.24
C LYS A 115 40.70 -11.17 1.74
N SER A 116 40.65 -10.89 3.04
CA SER A 116 41.66 -10.11 3.74
C SER A 116 42.13 -10.87 4.97
N ASP A 117 43.28 -11.51 4.81
CA ASP A 117 44.20 -11.88 5.88
C ASP A 117 44.85 -10.59 6.42
N SER A 118 44.97 -10.47 7.74
CA SER A 118 45.87 -9.50 8.38
C SER A 118 46.34 -10.07 9.71
N ASP A 119 47.42 -10.83 9.56
CA ASP A 119 48.47 -11.08 10.51
C ASP A 119 49.13 -9.74 10.91
N ALA A 120 49.31 -9.50 12.21
CA ALA A 120 50.11 -8.39 12.72
C ALA A 120 50.69 -8.77 14.08
N GLY A 121 51.99 -9.09 14.05
CA GLY A 121 52.81 -9.36 15.22
C GLY A 121 52.90 -8.17 16.19
N ALA A 122 53.14 -8.50 17.45
CA ALA A 122 53.58 -7.56 18.46
C ALA A 122 54.90 -8.07 19.04
N GLU A 123 55.90 -7.21 18.90
CA GLU A 123 57.29 -7.38 19.27
C GLU A 123 57.49 -7.52 20.78
N ALA A 124 58.47 -8.35 21.14
CA ALA A 124 58.97 -8.54 22.48
C ALA A 124 59.67 -7.27 22.98
N ALA A 125 59.06 -6.59 23.96
CA ALA A 125 59.72 -5.59 24.79
C ALA A 125 60.26 -6.25 26.07
N GLY A 126 61.58 -6.09 26.28
CA GLY A 126 62.33 -6.75 27.34
C GLY A 126 61.84 -6.47 28.76
N GLU A 127 61.68 -7.56 29.50
CA GLU A 127 61.44 -7.58 30.94
C GLU A 127 62.62 -7.00 31.71
N CYS A 128 62.41 -5.87 32.37
CA CYS A 128 63.17 -5.51 33.57
C CYS A 128 62.52 -6.24 34.76
N GLN A 129 62.99 -7.45 35.07
CA GLN A 129 62.61 -8.20 36.27
C GLN A 129 63.15 -7.50 37.52
N LEU A 130 62.31 -6.66 38.13
CA LEU A 130 62.41 -6.36 39.56
C LEU A 130 61.65 -7.47 40.32
N PRO A 131 62.17 -7.93 41.47
CA PRO A 131 61.53 -8.98 42.25
C PRO A 131 60.14 -8.52 42.68
N ALA A 132 59.12 -9.21 42.19
CA ALA A 132 57.74 -9.05 42.64
C ALA A 132 57.71 -9.37 44.14
N ARG A 133 57.67 -8.33 44.98
CA ARG A 133 57.23 -8.48 46.36
C ARG A 133 55.72 -8.73 46.31
N ASP A 134 55.28 -9.77 47.00
CA ASP A 134 53.87 -10.13 47.12
C ASP A 134 53.05 -8.90 47.51
N ALA A 135 52.12 -8.50 46.62
CA ALA A 135 51.38 -7.25 46.70
C ALA A 135 50.38 -7.19 47.88
N ASP A 136 50.23 -8.30 48.60
CA ASP A 136 49.22 -8.48 49.66
C ASP A 136 49.72 -8.12 51.06
N GLU A 137 51.01 -7.84 51.27
CA GLU A 137 51.55 -7.39 52.56
C GLU A 137 51.82 -5.88 52.59
N CYS A 138 50.77 -5.07 52.39
CA CYS A 138 50.82 -3.67 52.78
C CYS A 138 50.28 -3.51 54.20
N ASP A 139 51.20 -3.26 55.14
CA ASP A 139 50.89 -2.96 56.52
C ASP A 139 49.85 -1.80 56.60
N PRO A 140 48.67 -1.98 57.23
CA PRO A 140 47.61 -0.97 57.28
C PRO A 140 48.04 0.34 57.98
N ALA A 141 49.18 0.32 58.68
CA ALA A 141 49.81 1.49 59.29
C ALA A 141 50.73 2.28 58.32
N CYS A 142 50.87 1.87 57.06
CA CYS A 142 51.72 2.57 56.11
C CYS A 142 51.21 3.99 55.84
N ALA A 143 52.01 5.00 56.21
CA ALA A 143 51.75 6.44 56.01
C ALA A 143 51.55 6.85 54.53
N CYS A 144 51.68 5.89 53.63
CA CYS A 144 51.64 6.02 52.20
C CYS A 144 50.26 6.26 51.57
N GLN A 145 49.16 6.16 52.33
CA GLN A 145 47.82 6.55 51.84
C GLN A 145 47.75 8.00 51.33
N ARG A 146 48.74 8.86 51.65
CA ARG A 146 48.82 10.26 51.20
C ARG A 146 49.70 10.53 49.98
N VAL A 147 50.47 9.56 49.48
CA VAL A 147 51.45 9.80 48.40
C VAL A 147 51.11 8.93 47.19
N LEU A 148 50.10 9.35 46.43
CA LEU A 148 49.82 8.80 45.11
C LEU A 148 50.83 9.32 44.10
N LEU A 149 51.49 8.41 43.39
CA LEU A 149 52.37 8.78 42.29
C LEU A 149 51.55 9.35 41.13
N LYS A 150 52.02 10.47 40.55
CA LYS A 150 51.43 11.02 39.31
C LYS A 150 51.57 10.06 38.12
N ALA A 151 52.58 9.21 38.13
CA ALA A 151 52.86 8.25 37.05
C ALA A 151 51.93 7.03 37.07
N SER A 152 51.43 6.65 38.25
CA SER A 152 50.60 5.45 38.45
C SER A 152 49.48 5.76 39.45
N PRO A 153 48.37 6.36 38.98
CA PRO A 153 47.24 6.69 39.84
C PRO A 153 46.61 5.39 40.36
N GLY A 154 46.96 5.01 41.60
CA GLY A 154 46.46 3.78 42.21
C GLY A 154 47.51 3.05 43.05
N SER A 155 48.81 3.27 42.81
CA SER A 155 49.87 2.72 43.64
C SER A 155 50.51 3.77 44.54
N CYS A 156 50.87 3.32 45.74
CA CYS A 156 51.68 4.08 46.67
C CYS A 156 53.10 4.29 46.11
N GLY A 157 53.62 5.52 46.17
CA GLY A 157 54.98 5.81 45.71
C GLY A 157 56.13 5.34 46.59
N LEU A 158 55.83 4.86 47.80
CA LEU A 158 56.83 4.44 48.80
C LEU A 158 56.96 2.92 48.91
N CYS A 159 55.84 2.19 48.95
CA CYS A 159 55.81 0.73 49.05
C CYS A 159 55.34 0.03 47.77
N GLY A 160 54.85 0.79 46.77
CA GLY A 160 54.32 0.21 45.52
C GLY A 160 52.94 -0.43 45.64
N GLY A 161 52.43 -0.65 46.85
CA GLY A 161 51.12 -1.29 47.08
C GLY A 161 49.92 -0.42 46.69
N ARG A 162 48.81 -1.07 46.36
CA ARG A 162 47.53 -0.44 46.00
C ARG A 162 46.68 -0.30 47.27
N PRO A 163 46.34 0.92 47.75
CA PRO A 163 45.45 1.08 48.90
C PRO A 163 44.08 0.45 48.61
N GLU A 164 43.53 -0.30 49.57
CA GLU A 164 42.29 -1.07 49.42
C GLU A 164 41.11 -0.22 48.89
N ILE A 165 40.94 1.01 49.39
CA ILE A 165 39.89 1.93 48.93
C ILE A 165 40.03 2.27 47.44
N LEU A 166 41.26 2.52 46.98
CA LEU A 166 41.52 2.77 45.55
C LEU A 166 41.41 1.48 44.74
N ALA A 167 41.61 0.33 45.38
CA ALA A 167 41.34 -0.94 44.75
C ALA A 167 39.86 -1.06 44.39
N VAL A 168 38.99 -0.92 45.38
CA VAL A 168 37.53 -0.94 45.20
C VAL A 168 37.05 0.07 44.16
N MET A 169 37.49 1.34 44.25
CA MET A 169 37.06 2.39 43.30
C MET A 169 37.49 2.12 41.86
N ASN A 170 38.69 1.57 41.65
CA ASN A 170 39.12 1.23 40.30
C ASN A 170 38.44 -0.05 39.77
N ASP A 171 38.07 -0.98 40.64
CA ASP A 171 37.26 -2.15 40.24
C ASP A 171 35.83 -1.73 39.87
N GLU A 172 35.22 -0.81 40.62
CA GLU A 172 33.93 -0.19 40.25
C GLU A 172 34.03 0.58 38.93
N ARG A 173 35.12 1.33 38.72
CA ARG A 173 35.37 2.01 37.45
C ARG A 173 35.46 1.02 36.28
N LEU A 174 36.17 -0.09 36.44
CA LEU A 174 36.29 -1.11 35.40
C LEU A 174 34.91 -1.72 35.08
N ARG A 175 34.13 -2.08 36.10
CA ARG A 175 32.74 -2.54 35.91
C ARG A 175 31.89 -1.53 35.15
N ALA A 176 31.98 -0.24 35.50
CA ALA A 176 31.24 0.81 34.81
C ALA A 176 31.67 0.98 33.35
N LEU A 177 32.96 0.76 33.03
CA LEU A 177 33.44 0.77 31.64
C LEU A 177 32.90 -0.43 30.86
N ASP A 178 32.90 -1.63 31.46
CA ASP A 178 32.32 -2.83 30.84
C ASP A 178 30.82 -2.65 30.59
N ASP A 179 30.07 -2.09 31.56
CA ASP A 179 28.65 -1.78 31.42
C ASP A 179 28.38 -0.77 30.28
N LEU A 180 29.24 0.25 30.13
CA LEU A 180 29.16 1.20 29.02
C LEU A 180 29.46 0.55 27.68
N GLU A 181 30.41 -0.38 27.62
CA GLU A 181 30.70 -1.15 26.41
C GLU A 181 29.48 -2.00 26.01
N ILE A 182 28.90 -2.74 26.95
CA ILE A 182 27.70 -3.56 26.73
C ILE A 182 26.52 -2.68 26.26
N ALA A 183 26.30 -1.54 26.92
CA ALA A 183 25.24 -0.61 26.52
C ALA A 183 25.46 -0.05 25.11
N THR A 184 26.72 0.26 24.76
CA THR A 184 27.07 0.75 23.42
C THR A 184 26.84 -0.33 22.35
N GLN A 185 27.22 -1.57 22.62
CA GLN A 185 26.94 -2.70 21.73
C GLN A 185 25.43 -2.87 21.52
N ARG A 186 24.64 -2.85 22.60
CA ARG A 186 23.16 -2.92 22.54
C ARG A 186 22.55 -1.79 21.69
N ILE A 187 23.07 -0.56 21.83
CA ILE A 187 22.61 0.59 21.04
C ILE A 187 22.91 0.37 19.55
N ASN A 188 24.09 -0.15 19.22
CA ASN A 188 24.47 -0.41 17.84
C ASN A 188 23.60 -1.52 17.22
N GLU A 189 23.31 -2.60 17.95
CA GLU A 189 22.40 -3.66 17.52
C GLU A 189 21.00 -3.11 17.20
N LEU A 190 20.42 -2.32 18.11
CA LEU A 190 19.12 -1.69 17.92
C LEU A 190 19.13 -0.67 16.76
N ALA A 191 20.24 0.04 16.56
CA ALA A 191 20.41 0.95 15.43
C ALA A 191 20.39 0.20 14.09
N HIS A 192 21.07 -0.96 14.01
CA HIS A 192 21.04 -1.81 12.82
C HIS A 192 19.67 -2.44 12.57
N GLU A 193 18.98 -2.88 13.61
CA GLU A 193 17.59 -3.36 13.49
C GLU A 193 16.65 -2.26 13.01
N LYS A 194 16.74 -1.06 13.60
CA LYS A 194 15.97 0.10 13.15
C LYS A 194 16.25 0.45 11.69
N ALA A 195 17.51 0.41 11.26
CA ALA A 195 17.87 0.67 9.86
C ALA A 195 17.15 -0.31 8.90
N ARG A 196 17.18 -1.62 9.22
CA ARG A 196 16.46 -2.64 8.44
C ARG A 196 14.95 -2.40 8.39
N HIS A 197 14.35 -1.96 9.50
CA HIS A 197 12.93 -1.63 9.51
C HIS A 197 12.59 -0.39 8.68
N VAL A 198 13.45 0.63 8.68
CA VAL A 198 13.28 1.81 7.83
C VAL A 198 13.31 1.43 6.35
N ASP A 199 14.26 0.58 5.95
CA ASP A 199 14.36 0.09 4.57
C ASP A 199 13.12 -0.73 4.17
N TYR A 200 12.63 -1.59 5.08
CA TYR A 200 11.41 -2.36 4.85
C TYR A 200 10.16 -1.48 4.72
N ILE A 201 10.02 -0.46 5.56
CA ILE A 201 8.92 0.50 5.46
C ILE A 201 8.98 1.23 4.12
N ALA A 202 10.17 1.66 3.68
CA ALA A 202 10.33 2.31 2.40
C ALA A 202 9.90 1.40 1.22
N ASP A 203 10.24 0.10 1.24
CA ASP A 203 9.78 -0.87 0.23
C ASP A 203 8.25 -1.06 0.26
N LEU A 204 7.64 -1.10 1.44
CA LEU A 204 6.18 -1.18 1.54
C LEU A 204 5.51 0.09 0.98
N GLU A 205 6.07 1.27 1.23
CA GLU A 205 5.58 2.55 0.71
C GLU A 205 5.67 2.59 -0.83
N THR A 206 6.79 2.15 -1.43
CA THR A 206 6.91 2.11 -2.89
C THR A 206 5.87 1.17 -3.51
N ARG A 207 5.71 -0.04 -2.99
CA ARG A 207 4.72 -1.02 -3.45
C ARG A 207 3.29 -0.50 -3.31
N THR A 208 2.98 0.17 -2.20
CA THR A 208 1.66 0.79 -1.98
C THR A 208 1.41 1.89 -3.00
N SER A 209 2.42 2.71 -3.31
CA SER A 209 2.32 3.76 -4.32
C SER A 209 2.11 3.21 -5.74
N GLU A 210 2.73 2.08 -6.08
CA GLU A 210 2.60 1.42 -7.37
C GLU A 210 1.20 0.80 -7.53
N GLN A 211 0.70 0.15 -6.49
CA GLN A 211 -0.66 -0.39 -6.46
C GLN A 211 -1.70 0.72 -6.59
N ALA A 212 -1.51 1.86 -5.92
CA ALA A 212 -2.39 3.02 -6.06
C ALA A 212 -2.43 3.51 -7.52
N LYS A 213 -1.27 3.68 -8.16
CA LYS A 213 -1.17 4.06 -9.59
C LYS A 213 -1.85 3.04 -10.50
N PHE A 214 -1.76 1.74 -10.19
CA PHE A 214 -2.42 0.70 -10.97
C PHE A 214 -3.95 0.80 -10.84
N ILE A 215 -4.46 0.99 -9.62
CA ILE A 215 -5.90 1.17 -9.38
C ILE A 215 -6.42 2.39 -10.14
N ASP A 216 -5.68 3.50 -10.14
CA ASP A 216 -6.09 4.70 -10.86
C ASP A 216 -6.15 4.47 -12.37
N LYS A 217 -5.15 3.80 -12.96
CA LYS A 217 -5.18 3.41 -14.39
C LYS A 217 -6.39 2.52 -14.72
N GLN A 218 -6.73 1.57 -13.85
CA GLN A 218 -7.90 0.71 -14.04
C GLN A 218 -9.21 1.51 -13.93
N ARG A 219 -9.28 2.45 -12.98
CA ARG A 219 -10.44 3.34 -12.84
C ARG A 219 -10.63 4.19 -14.10
N ASP A 220 -9.56 4.75 -14.66
CA ASP A 220 -9.61 5.54 -15.89
C ASP A 220 -10.08 4.69 -17.08
N LEU A 221 -9.58 3.45 -17.19
CA LEU A 221 -10.00 2.51 -18.24
C LEU A 221 -11.49 2.17 -18.11
N ILE A 222 -11.97 1.85 -16.90
CA ILE A 222 -13.38 1.56 -16.65
C ILE A 222 -14.25 2.78 -16.96
N ALA A 223 -13.81 3.99 -16.60
CA ALA A 223 -14.52 5.22 -16.92
C ALA A 223 -14.63 5.44 -18.43
N GLY A 224 -13.54 5.18 -19.17
CA GLY A 224 -13.53 5.19 -20.64
C GLY A 224 -14.53 4.21 -21.24
N LEU A 225 -14.46 2.93 -20.84
CA LEU A 225 -15.39 1.90 -21.33
C LEU A 225 -16.85 2.21 -21.01
N LYS A 226 -17.13 2.79 -19.83
CA LYS A 226 -18.48 3.22 -19.45
C LYS A 226 -18.99 4.35 -20.35
N SER A 227 -18.12 5.31 -20.68
CA SER A 227 -18.45 6.38 -21.63
C SER A 227 -18.76 5.81 -23.01
N ASP A 228 -17.93 4.89 -23.50
CA ASP A 228 -18.13 4.25 -24.81
C ASP A 228 -19.42 3.45 -24.87
N LEU A 229 -19.74 2.68 -23.81
CA LEU A 229 -21.00 1.95 -23.71
C LEU A 229 -22.19 2.91 -23.73
N SER A 230 -22.13 4.00 -22.97
CA SER A 230 -23.19 5.03 -22.98
C SER A 230 -23.39 5.59 -24.38
N ALA A 231 -22.32 5.97 -25.06
CA ALA A 231 -22.40 6.53 -26.41
C ALA A 231 -22.95 5.53 -27.44
N MET A 232 -22.63 4.23 -27.30
CA MET A 232 -23.23 3.19 -28.14
C MET A 232 -24.72 3.00 -27.85
N ASN A 233 -25.12 3.08 -26.57
CA ASN A 233 -26.52 2.98 -26.18
C ASN A 233 -27.33 4.14 -26.76
N ASP A 234 -26.84 5.37 -26.66
CA ASP A 234 -27.50 6.55 -27.24
C ASP A 234 -27.72 6.37 -28.75
N LYS A 235 -26.69 5.90 -29.49
CA LYS A 235 -26.81 5.58 -30.93
C LYS A 235 -27.83 4.47 -31.21
N PHE A 236 -27.90 3.47 -30.35
CA PHE A 236 -28.85 2.37 -30.49
C PHE A 236 -30.28 2.87 -30.29
N VAL A 237 -30.52 3.72 -29.28
CA VAL A 237 -31.81 4.36 -29.05
C VAL A 237 -32.21 5.22 -30.25
N ASP A 238 -31.29 6.01 -30.79
CA ASP A 238 -31.54 6.80 -32.02
C ASP A 238 -31.91 5.91 -33.21
N GLN A 239 -31.21 4.78 -33.38
CA GLN A 239 -31.52 3.83 -34.43
C GLN A 239 -32.91 3.20 -34.23
N VAL A 240 -33.28 2.84 -33.00
CA VAL A 240 -34.62 2.32 -32.70
C VAL A 240 -35.69 3.37 -33.04
N ASN A 241 -35.50 4.62 -32.62
CA ASN A 241 -36.45 5.71 -32.91
C ASN A 241 -36.61 5.93 -34.42
N THR A 242 -35.51 6.02 -35.16
CA THR A 242 -35.56 6.20 -36.63
C THR A 242 -36.22 5.00 -37.32
N THR A 243 -35.97 3.76 -36.88
CA THR A 243 -36.65 2.59 -37.45
C THR A 243 -38.14 2.58 -37.16
N ALA A 244 -38.57 3.03 -35.98
CA ALA A 244 -39.98 3.15 -35.63
C ALA A 244 -40.68 4.25 -36.47
N GLU A 245 -40.02 5.40 -36.67
CA GLU A 245 -40.52 6.46 -37.55
C GLU A 245 -40.69 5.98 -39.00
N ILE A 246 -39.69 5.28 -39.53
CA ILE A 246 -39.75 4.69 -40.87
C ILE A 246 -40.89 3.68 -40.96
N ALA A 247 -41.03 2.78 -39.98
CA ALA A 247 -42.09 1.79 -39.97
C ALA A 247 -43.49 2.43 -39.97
N HIS A 248 -43.70 3.46 -39.14
CA HIS A 248 -44.97 4.20 -39.11
C HIS A 248 -45.23 4.94 -40.43
N SER A 249 -44.20 5.60 -41.00
CA SER A 249 -44.35 6.28 -42.31
C SER A 249 -44.68 5.30 -43.43
N ARG A 250 -44.12 4.09 -43.36
CA ARG A 250 -44.38 3.02 -44.31
C ARG A 250 -45.82 2.52 -44.17
N GLU A 251 -46.29 2.26 -42.96
CA GLU A 251 -47.67 1.83 -42.69
C GLU A 251 -48.68 2.87 -43.20
N LEU A 252 -48.40 4.16 -43.00
CA LEU A 252 -49.23 5.24 -43.53
C LEU A 252 -49.33 5.22 -45.07
N VAL A 253 -48.18 5.09 -45.75
CA VAL A 253 -48.14 5.01 -47.22
C VAL A 253 -48.81 3.74 -47.73
N GLU A 254 -48.62 2.60 -47.06
CA GLU A 254 -49.29 1.34 -47.41
C GLU A 254 -50.81 1.48 -47.30
N ALA A 255 -51.32 2.10 -46.23
CA ALA A 255 -52.75 2.38 -46.07
C ALA A 255 -53.30 3.33 -47.17
N GLU A 256 -52.58 4.39 -47.52
CA GLU A 256 -52.99 5.28 -48.63
C GLU A 256 -53.03 4.57 -49.98
N LEU A 257 -52.07 3.68 -50.24
CA LEU A 257 -52.04 2.86 -51.45
C LEU A 257 -53.18 1.84 -51.48
N GLU A 258 -53.48 1.18 -50.36
CA GLU A 258 -54.64 0.29 -50.24
C GLU A 258 -55.95 1.03 -50.53
N ASP A 259 -56.15 2.22 -49.95
CA ASP A 259 -57.31 3.07 -50.21
C ASP A 259 -57.44 3.48 -51.69
N LEU A 260 -56.34 3.88 -52.32
CA LEU A 260 -56.30 4.24 -53.74
C LEU A 260 -56.62 3.04 -54.63
N THR A 261 -56.03 1.87 -54.35
CA THR A 261 -56.31 0.65 -55.11
C THR A 261 -57.77 0.25 -54.98
N GLN A 262 -58.35 0.32 -53.77
CA GLN A 262 -59.76 0.03 -53.56
C GLN A 262 -60.66 0.99 -54.36
N LYS A 263 -60.36 2.30 -54.35
CA LYS A 263 -61.10 3.30 -55.14
C LYS A 263 -61.03 3.01 -56.64
N LEU A 264 -59.84 2.74 -57.18
CA LEU A 264 -59.66 2.41 -58.60
C LEU A 264 -60.42 1.15 -59.01
N PHE A 265 -60.42 0.11 -58.17
CA PHE A 265 -61.22 -1.10 -58.44
C PHE A 265 -62.72 -0.82 -58.41
N THR A 266 -63.19 -0.02 -57.46
CA THR A 266 -64.61 0.36 -57.43
C THR A 266 -65.01 1.18 -58.65
N GLU A 267 -64.20 2.16 -59.06
CA GLU A 267 -64.45 2.99 -60.23
C GLU A 267 -64.45 2.17 -61.52
N ALA A 268 -63.44 1.32 -61.72
CA ALA A 268 -63.37 0.42 -62.87
C ALA A 268 -64.61 -0.50 -62.95
N ASN A 269 -65.05 -1.05 -61.82
CA ASN A 269 -66.27 -1.86 -61.76
C ASN A 269 -67.52 -1.04 -62.12
N THR A 270 -67.63 0.21 -61.66
CA THR A 270 -68.75 1.09 -62.04
C THR A 270 -68.76 1.41 -63.53
N MET A 271 -67.59 1.65 -64.15
CA MET A 271 -67.48 1.88 -65.59
C MET A 271 -67.93 0.65 -66.38
N VAL A 272 -67.44 -0.55 -66.04
CA VAL A 272 -67.85 -1.80 -66.72
C VAL A 272 -69.35 -2.07 -66.56
N ALA A 273 -69.91 -1.80 -65.38
CA ALA A 273 -71.35 -1.93 -65.16
C ALA A 273 -72.16 -0.94 -66.00
N SER A 274 -71.67 0.31 -66.14
CA SER A 274 -72.31 1.32 -66.99
C SER A 274 -72.29 0.93 -68.47
N GLU A 275 -71.18 0.40 -68.95
CA GLU A 275 -71.05 -0.06 -70.34
C GLU A 275 -71.95 -1.26 -70.62
N LYS A 276 -72.03 -2.23 -69.71
CA LYS A 276 -72.94 -3.38 -69.83
C LYS A 276 -74.41 -2.95 -69.91
N ARG A 277 -74.83 -1.97 -69.10
CA ARG A 277 -76.20 -1.43 -69.17
C ARG A 277 -76.45 -0.71 -70.50
N ALA A 278 -75.54 0.17 -70.92
CA ALA A 278 -75.67 0.89 -72.17
C ALA A 278 -75.74 -0.05 -73.40
N ARG A 279 -75.00 -1.15 -73.39
CA ARG A 279 -75.09 -2.19 -74.44
C ARG A 279 -76.45 -2.89 -74.45
N PHE A 280 -76.98 -3.23 -73.28
CA PHE A 280 -78.29 -3.87 -73.16
C PHE A 280 -79.44 -2.96 -73.62
N ASP A 281 -79.36 -1.65 -73.34
CA ASP A 281 -80.37 -0.67 -73.77
C ASP A 281 -80.32 -0.35 -75.28
N ALA A 282 -79.23 -0.72 -75.97
CA ALA A 282 -79.02 -0.46 -77.39
C ALA A 282 -79.37 -1.65 -78.31
N GLU A 283 -79.57 -2.84 -77.75
CA GLU A 283 -80.11 -4.04 -78.44
C GLU A 283 -81.63 -4.09 -78.40
#